data_AF-A0A962I4G2-F1
#
_entry.id   AF-A0A962I4G2-F1
#
_cell.length_a   1.000
_cell.length_b   1.000
_cell.length_c   1.000
_cell.angle_alpha   90.00
_cell.angle_beta   90.00
_cell.angle_gamma   90.00
#
_symmetry.space_group_name_H-M   'P 1'
#
loop_
_entity.id
_entity.type
_entity.pdbx_description
1 polymer ?
#
loop_
_entity_poly.entity_id
_entity_poly.type
_entity_poly.pdbx_seq_one_letter_code
_entity_poly.pdbx_strand_id
1 'polypeptide(L)'
;MIMLAMVTSTAVHGMGLQLARLALSVFGVVAIARLLSWLWQVPYATTALGLSALVLLGHVLTLDDDMPGGWCNPEGQAGIWRTSLMLLAAKFVWLGALITVIVQYPGIKAYGA
;
A
#
# COMPACT_ATOMS: atom_id res chain seq x y z
N MET A 1 -28.09 16.07 -17.24
CA MET A 1 -27.71 14.64 -17.42
C MET A 1 -26.26 14.45 -17.84
N ILE A 2 -25.71 15.24 -18.79
CA ILE A 2 -24.31 15.10 -19.26
C ILE A 2 -23.26 15.31 -18.14
N MET A 3 -23.50 16.26 -17.24
CA MET A 3 -22.60 16.58 -16.13
C MET A 3 -22.49 15.42 -15.10
N LEU A 4 -23.55 14.63 -14.93
CA LEU A 4 -23.56 13.49 -13.99
C LEU A 4 -22.72 12.33 -14.51
N ALA A 5 -22.81 12.04 -15.82
CA ALA A 5 -22.03 10.99 -16.48
C ALA A 5 -20.52 11.31 -16.50
N MET A 6 -20.16 12.58 -16.63
CA MET A 6 -18.76 13.03 -16.64
C MET A 6 -18.11 12.91 -15.26
N VAL A 7 -18.84 13.24 -14.18
CA VAL A 7 -18.36 13.05 -12.79
C VAL A 7 -18.19 11.58 -12.42
N THR A 8 -19.08 10.70 -12.88
CA THR A 8 -18.92 9.25 -12.66
C THR A 8 -17.74 8.67 -13.44
N SER A 9 -17.45 9.19 -14.64
CA SER A 9 -16.34 8.70 -15.47
C SER A 9 -14.96 9.03 -14.89
N THR A 10 -14.78 10.21 -14.30
CA THR A 10 -13.50 10.64 -13.71
C THR A 10 -13.24 9.96 -12.37
N ALA A 11 -14.27 9.76 -11.55
CA ALA A 11 -14.17 9.03 -10.29
C ALA A 11 -13.78 7.55 -10.49
N VAL A 12 -14.34 6.89 -11.51
CA VAL A 12 -14.03 5.49 -11.84
C VAL A 12 -12.60 5.33 -12.37
N HIS A 13 -12.12 6.27 -13.19
CA HIS A 13 -10.73 6.27 -13.67
C HIS A 13 -9.71 6.50 -12.55
N GLY A 14 -10.00 7.44 -11.63
CA GLY A 14 -9.14 7.69 -10.47
C GLY A 14 -9.05 6.48 -9.54
N MET A 15 -10.18 5.83 -9.27
CA MET A 15 -10.25 4.65 -8.41
C MET A 15 -9.50 3.45 -9.00
N GLY A 16 -9.57 3.24 -10.32
CA GLY A 16 -8.81 2.18 -11.01
C GLY A 16 -7.30 2.34 -10.87
N LEU A 17 -6.78 3.57 -11.00
CA LEU A 17 -5.36 3.86 -10.85
C LEU A 17 -4.88 3.65 -9.40
N GLN A 18 -5.71 4.02 -8.41
CA GLN A 18 -5.38 3.84 -7.00
C GLN A 18 -5.36 2.36 -6.59
N LEU A 19 -6.32 1.57 -7.08
CA LEU A 19 -6.33 0.12 -6.89
C LEU A 19 -5.13 -0.55 -7.56
N ALA A 20 -4.76 -0.12 -8.77
CA ALA A 20 -3.57 -0.61 -9.45
C ALA A 20 -2.28 -0.29 -8.67
N ARG A 21 -2.19 0.90 -8.06
CA ARG A 21 -1.06 1.28 -7.19
C ARG A 21 -1.00 0.43 -5.94
N LEU A 22 -2.13 0.17 -5.28
CA LEU A 22 -2.20 -0.72 -4.13
C LEU A 22 -1.77 -2.14 -4.51
N ALA A 23 -2.34 -2.69 -5.58
CA ALA A 23 -1.99 -4.01 -6.09
C ALA A 23 -0.50 -4.10 -6.44
N LEU A 24 0.03 -3.13 -7.18
CA LEU A 24 1.46 -3.09 -7.54
C LEU A 24 2.34 -3.05 -6.29
N SER A 25 1.96 -2.30 -5.26
CA SER A 25 2.73 -2.25 -4.01
C SER A 25 2.71 -3.60 -3.26
N VAL A 26 1.55 -4.25 -3.15
CA VAL A 26 1.42 -5.54 -2.46
C VAL A 26 2.12 -6.65 -3.23
N PHE A 27 1.84 -6.78 -4.54
CA PHE A 27 2.49 -7.78 -5.39
C PHE A 27 3.99 -7.53 -5.52
N GLY A 28 4.42 -6.26 -5.61
CA GLY A 28 5.82 -5.89 -5.63
C GLY A 28 6.56 -6.33 -4.37
N VAL A 29 6.00 -6.05 -3.18
CA VAL A 29 6.57 -6.50 -1.90
C VAL A 29 6.65 -8.03 -1.84
N VAL A 30 5.57 -8.72 -2.22
CA VAL A 30 5.51 -10.19 -2.21
C VAL A 30 6.54 -10.80 -3.17
N ALA A 31 6.67 -10.24 -4.38
CA ALA A 31 7.60 -10.71 -5.40
C ALA A 31 9.06 -10.46 -5.02
N ILE A 32 9.37 -9.24 -4.54
CA ILE A 32 10.73 -8.87 -4.11
C ILE A 32 11.14 -9.72 -2.90
N ALA A 33 10.25 -9.88 -1.90
CA ALA A 33 10.51 -10.78 -0.78
C ALA A 33 10.78 -12.22 -1.25
N ARG A 34 10.10 -12.69 -2.31
CA ARG A 34 10.25 -14.06 -2.81
C ARG A 34 11.57 -14.24 -3.52
N LEU A 35 11.95 -13.25 -4.32
CA LEU A 35 13.23 -13.20 -5.02
C LEU A 35 14.40 -13.14 -4.03
N LEU A 36 14.34 -12.25 -3.04
CA LEU A 36 15.36 -12.13 -1.99
C LEU A 36 15.50 -13.40 -1.16
N SER A 37 14.38 -14.02 -0.81
CA SER A 37 14.38 -15.30 -0.10
C SER A 37 15.00 -16.42 -0.92
N TRP A 38 14.75 -16.46 -2.24
CA TRP A 38 15.37 -17.43 -3.14
C TRP A 38 16.87 -17.19 -3.36
N LEU A 39 17.31 -15.92 -3.43
CA LEU A 39 18.71 -15.58 -3.73
C LEU A 39 19.64 -15.67 -2.52
N TRP A 40 19.15 -15.32 -1.32
CA TRP A 40 19.98 -15.15 -0.11
C TRP A 40 19.55 -16.00 1.09
N GLN A 41 18.58 -16.90 0.91
CA GLN A 41 18.04 -17.75 1.99
C GLN A 41 17.54 -16.99 3.22
N VAL A 42 17.20 -15.70 3.04
CA VAL A 42 16.64 -14.88 4.11
C VAL A 42 15.20 -15.33 4.38
N PRO A 43 14.78 -15.43 5.66
CA PRO A 43 13.40 -15.75 6.00
C PRO A 43 12.44 -14.78 5.29
N TYR A 44 11.60 -15.32 4.40
CA TYR A 44 10.68 -14.53 3.58
C TYR A 44 9.82 -13.58 4.42
N ALA A 45 9.43 -14.06 5.60
CA ALA A 45 8.61 -13.35 6.57
C ALA A 45 9.24 -12.06 7.09
N THR A 46 10.54 -12.04 7.40
CA THR A 46 11.22 -10.84 7.91
C THR A 46 11.45 -9.82 6.80
N THR A 47 11.76 -10.27 5.59
CA THR A 47 11.88 -9.39 4.41
C THR A 47 10.54 -8.77 4.03
N ALA A 48 9.47 -9.56 3.98
CA ALA A 48 8.12 -9.06 3.69
C ALA A 48 7.64 -8.07 4.76
N LEU A 49 7.96 -8.31 6.04
CA LEU A 49 7.71 -7.36 7.12
C LEU A 49 8.46 -6.04 6.91
N GLY A 50 9.77 -6.11 6.67
CA GLY A 50 10.62 -4.93 6.50
C GLY A 50 10.18 -4.08 5.32
N LEU A 51 9.89 -4.71 4.17
CA LEU A 51 9.41 -4.00 2.98
C LEU A 51 7.99 -3.43 3.16
N SER A 52 7.09 -4.17 3.80
CA SER A 52 5.73 -3.67 4.08
C SER A 52 5.77 -2.47 5.04
N ALA A 53 6.64 -2.52 6.05
CA ALA A 53 6.87 -1.40 6.96
C ALA A 53 7.48 -0.20 6.22
N LEU A 54 8.44 -0.43 5.32
CA LEU A 54 9.05 0.64 4.52
C LEU A 54 8.05 1.31 3.57
N VAL A 55 7.20 0.54 2.88
CA VAL A 55 6.15 1.07 2.01
C VAL A 55 5.13 1.88 2.81
N LEU A 56 4.77 1.40 4.01
CA LEU A 56 3.87 2.12 4.90
C LEU A 56 4.49 3.44 5.37
N LEU A 57 5.75 3.42 5.81
CA LEU A 57 6.47 4.63 6.22
C LEU A 57 6.62 5.63 5.06
N GLY A 58 6.95 5.15 3.86
CA GLY A 58 7.00 5.98 2.67
C GLY A 58 5.67 6.66 2.39
N HIS A 59 4.55 5.93 2.51
CA HIS A 59 3.22 6.52 2.30
C HIS A 59 2.80 7.48 3.43
N VAL A 60 3.23 7.25 4.68
CA VAL A 60 3.06 8.22 5.76
C VAL A 60 3.82 9.51 5.46
N LEU A 61 5.04 9.40 4.93
CA LEU A 61 5.89 10.54 4.60
C LEU A 61 5.36 11.34 3.41
N THR A 62 4.69 10.72 2.44
CA THR A 62 4.06 11.41 1.31
C THR A 62 2.59 11.72 1.55
N LEU A 63 2.12 11.57 2.80
CA LEU A 63 0.72 11.81 3.11
C LEU A 63 0.46 13.32 2.99
N ASP A 64 1.30 14.18 3.57
CA ASP A 64 1.12 15.63 3.53
C ASP A 64 0.98 16.23 2.11
N ASP A 65 1.58 15.60 1.09
CA ASP A 65 1.39 15.97 -0.32
C ASP A 65 -0.09 15.92 -0.77
N ASP A 66 -0.86 14.97 -0.26
CA ASP A 66 -2.26 14.79 -0.63
C ASP A 66 -3.23 15.71 0.16
N MET A 67 -2.71 16.44 1.16
CA MET A 67 -3.52 17.29 2.05
C MET A 67 -4.19 18.45 1.28
N PRO A 68 -5.50 18.71 1.47
CA PRO A 68 -6.20 19.74 0.71
C PRO A 68 -5.65 21.14 1.03
N GLY A 69 -5.28 21.89 0.00
CA GLY A 69 -4.64 23.19 0.13
C GLY A 69 -3.12 23.12 0.31
N GLY A 70 -2.54 21.92 0.22
CA GLY A 70 -1.09 21.71 0.15
C GLY A 70 -0.51 22.03 -1.23
N TRP A 71 0.81 21.98 -1.33
CA TRP A 71 1.53 22.26 -2.58
C TRP A 71 1.11 21.32 -3.72
N CYS A 72 0.95 20.03 -3.41
CA CYS A 72 0.62 18.98 -4.38
C CYS A 72 -0.90 18.80 -4.59
N ASN A 73 -1.76 19.41 -3.76
CA ASN A 73 -3.22 19.45 -3.91
C ASN A 73 -3.75 20.89 -3.73
N PRO A 74 -3.36 21.83 -4.64
CA PRO A 74 -3.71 23.25 -4.52
C PRO A 74 -5.21 23.51 -4.73
N GLU A 75 -5.89 22.60 -5.43
CA GLU A 75 -7.33 22.65 -5.66
C GLU A 75 -8.15 22.25 -4.43
N GLY A 76 -7.49 21.80 -3.34
CA GLY A 76 -8.16 21.49 -2.08
C GLY A 76 -9.09 20.29 -2.15
N GLN A 77 -8.85 19.35 -3.08
CA GLN A 77 -9.75 18.23 -3.29
C GLN A 77 -9.67 17.25 -2.10
N ALA A 78 -10.67 17.30 -1.22
CA ALA A 78 -10.75 16.44 -0.03
C ALA A 78 -10.88 14.94 -0.37
N GLY A 79 -11.34 14.60 -1.58
CA GLY A 79 -11.46 13.21 -2.03
C GLY A 79 -10.12 12.50 -2.18
N ILE A 80 -9.10 13.19 -2.70
CA ILE A 80 -7.74 12.65 -2.87
C ILE A 80 -7.15 12.32 -1.50
N TRP A 81 -7.24 13.26 -0.56
CA TRP A 81 -6.80 13.10 0.81
C TRP A 81 -7.45 11.93 1.54
N ARG A 82 -8.79 11.85 1.48
CA ARG A 82 -9.54 10.76 2.10
C ARG A 82 -9.18 9.39 1.52
N THR A 83 -8.99 9.31 0.20
CA THR A 83 -8.62 8.05 -0.45
C THR A 83 -7.20 7.64 -0.06
N SER A 84 -6.27 8.59 0.02
CA SER A 84 -4.90 8.34 0.51
C SER A 84 -4.90 7.83 1.95
N LEU A 85 -5.72 8.42 2.83
CA LEU A 85 -5.93 7.94 4.20
C LEU A 85 -6.51 6.52 4.25
N MET A 86 -7.50 6.20 3.42
CA MET A 86 -8.06 4.85 3.34
C MET A 86 -7.02 3.82 2.87
N LEU A 87 -6.21 4.18 1.87
CA LEU A 87 -5.11 3.34 1.39
C LEU A 87 -4.04 3.15 2.46
N LEU A 88 -3.73 4.19 3.24
CA LEU A 88 -2.79 4.09 4.34
C LEU A 88 -3.33 3.15 5.44
N ALA A 89 -4.61 3.29 5.80
CA ALA A 89 -5.27 2.39 6.75
C ALA A 89 -5.24 0.93 6.25
N ALA A 90 -5.48 0.69 4.97
CA ALA A 90 -5.38 -0.64 4.38
C ALA A 90 -3.97 -1.24 4.48
N LYS A 91 -2.92 -0.42 4.29
CA LYS A 91 -1.52 -0.85 4.49
C LYS A 91 -1.23 -1.20 5.95
N PHE A 92 -1.78 -0.45 6.91
CA PHE A 92 -1.68 -0.78 8.33
C PHE A 92 -2.34 -2.12 8.65
N VAL A 93 -3.54 -2.35 8.13
CA VAL A 93 -4.25 -3.64 8.30
C VAL A 93 -3.44 -4.79 7.70
N TRP A 94 -2.89 -4.60 6.51
CA TRP A 94 -2.02 -5.59 5.87
C TRP A 94 -0.79 -5.91 6.72
N LEU A 95 -0.08 -4.89 7.22
CA LEU A 95 1.08 -5.07 8.09
C LEU A 95 0.71 -5.81 9.38
N GLY A 96 -0.41 -5.43 10.01
CA GLY A 96 -0.93 -6.11 11.20
C GLY A 96 -1.30 -7.58 10.94
N ALA A 97 -1.91 -7.88 9.79
CA ALA A 97 -2.21 -9.25 9.38
C ALA A 97 -0.93 -10.07 9.20
N LEU A 98 0.09 -9.51 8.55
CA LEU A 98 1.41 -10.12 8.39
C LEU A 98 2.06 -10.43 9.75
N ILE A 99 2.07 -9.46 10.67
CA ILE A 99 2.59 -9.66 12.04
C ILE A 99 1.83 -10.79 12.74
N THR A 100 0.49 -10.77 12.67
CA THR A 100 -0.37 -11.78 13.31
C THR A 100 -0.03 -13.18 12.80
N VAL A 101 0.10 -13.35 11.48
CA VAL A 101 0.46 -14.63 10.85
C VAL A 101 1.85 -15.09 11.32
N ILE A 102 2.84 -14.20 11.36
CA ILE A 102 4.21 -14.54 11.77
C ILE A 102 4.30 -14.91 13.26
N VAL A 103 3.49 -14.29 14.11
CA VAL A 103 3.45 -14.59 15.55
C VAL A 103 2.72 -15.91 15.81
N GLN A 104 1.58 -16.16 15.16
CA GLN A 104 0.79 -17.37 15.39
C GLN A 104 1.43 -18.63 14.79
N TYR A 105 2.20 -18.48 13.70
CA TYR A 105 2.83 -19.59 13.01
C TYR A 105 4.36 -19.42 13.05
N PRO A 106 5.02 -19.68 14.19
CA PRO A 106 6.46 -19.49 14.33
C PRO A 106 7.28 -20.38 13.38
N GLY A 107 6.71 -21.47 12.85
CA GLY A 107 7.30 -22.26 11.77
C GLY A 107 7.56 -21.45 10.50
N ILE A 108 6.79 -20.38 10.24
CA ILE A 108 7.00 -19.46 9.12
C ILE A 108 8.32 -18.69 9.26
N LYS A 109 8.83 -18.48 10.49
CA LYS A 109 10.15 -17.87 10.72
C LYS A 109 11.30 -18.76 10.26
N ALA A 110 11.08 -20.08 10.18
CA ALA A 110 12.06 -21.05 9.72
C ALA A 110 12.03 -21.24 8.19
N TYR A 111 10.99 -20.76 7.49
CA TYR A 111 10.92 -20.81 6.02
C TYR A 111 11.62 -19.59 5.40
N GLY A 112 12.95 -19.70 5.31
CA GLY A 112 13.77 -19.18 4.20
C GLY A 112 14.29 -20.40 3.46
N ALA A 113 14.13 -20.46 2.13
CA ALA A 113 14.63 -21.60 1.36
C ALA A 113 16.14 -21.56 1.33
#